data_AF-A0A318TT96-F1
#
_entry.id   AF-A0A318TT96-F1
#
_cell.length_a   1.000
_cell.length_b   1.000
_cell.length_c   1.000
_cell.angle_alpha   90.00
_cell.angle_beta   90.00
_cell.angle_gamma   90.00
#
_symmetry.space_group_name_H-M   'P 1'
#
loop_
_entity.id
_entity.type
_entity.pdbx_description
1 polymer ?
#
loop_
_entity_poly.entity_id
_entity_poly.type
_entity_poly.pdbx_seq_one_letter_code
_entity_poly.pdbx_strand_id
1 'polypeptide(L)'
;MTRSLYQHRPDAMLEAERIYKFIGEYVVCFQWLEGRIDEIFLMARGHKRRPETLSWLTRQTNDNKIKEFVKLITSGVPFDPVCVDGWGERLQSVVGRLQNERRRRNGIMHAQFLFDFLPVNVPVLRLHLRHENDVPVFDQEYLSPQRCDQIIEELAQLAFDLNMICVQLRHSYRGPKSE
;
A
#
# COMPACT_ATOMS: atom_id res chain seq x y z
N MET A 1 -12.87 -21.71 4.90
CA MET A 1 -13.05 -23.17 4.68
C MET A 1 -11.68 -23.81 4.44
N THR A 2 -10.80 -23.81 5.44
CA THR A 2 -9.41 -24.33 5.33
C THR A 2 -8.92 -25.05 6.59
N ARG A 3 -9.55 -24.84 7.76
CA ARG A 3 -9.14 -25.49 9.01
C ARG A 3 -9.27 -27.01 9.02
N SER A 4 -10.17 -27.61 8.23
CA SER A 4 -10.34 -29.08 8.21
C SER A 4 -9.19 -29.80 7.47
N LEU A 5 -8.50 -29.14 6.54
CA LEU A 5 -7.40 -29.74 5.76
C LEU A 5 -6.12 -29.96 6.59
N TYR A 6 -5.96 -29.23 7.70
CA TYR A 6 -4.73 -29.21 8.50
C TYR A 6 -4.88 -29.85 9.89
N GLN A 7 -6.03 -30.46 10.20
CA GLN A 7 -6.30 -31.05 11.53
C GLN A 7 -5.28 -32.13 11.95
N HIS A 8 -4.58 -32.73 10.99
CA HIS A 8 -3.57 -33.76 11.24
C HIS A 8 -2.12 -33.26 11.09
N ARG A 9 -1.90 -31.94 10.92
CA ARG A 9 -0.58 -31.32 10.76
C ARG A 9 -0.46 -30.02 11.54
N PRO A 10 -0.06 -30.09 12.83
CA PRO A 10 0.02 -28.90 13.69
C PRO A 10 0.99 -27.84 13.15
N ASP A 11 2.11 -28.25 12.56
CA ASP A 11 3.13 -27.32 12.02
C ASP A 11 2.58 -26.47 10.86
N ALA A 12 1.80 -27.09 9.96
CA ALA A 12 1.15 -26.39 8.86
C ALA A 12 0.09 -25.38 9.37
N MET A 13 -0.60 -25.71 10.47
CA MET A 13 -1.56 -24.80 11.08
C MET A 13 -0.86 -23.59 11.71
N LEU A 14 0.24 -23.80 12.43
CA LEU A 14 1.03 -22.72 13.02
C LEU A 14 1.59 -21.77 11.95
N GLU A 15 2.11 -22.32 10.86
CA GLU A 15 2.62 -21.52 9.74
C GLU A 15 1.51 -20.73 9.02
N ALA A 16 0.33 -21.34 8.84
CA ALA A 16 -0.83 -20.64 8.28
C ALA A 16 -1.27 -19.48 9.19
N GLU A 17 -1.34 -19.69 10.51
CA GLU A 17 -1.68 -18.65 11.48
C GLU A 17 -0.67 -17.49 11.47
N ARG A 18 0.63 -17.78 11.40
CA ARG A 18 1.68 -16.77 11.25
C ARG A 18 1.46 -15.91 10.01
N ILE A 19 1.17 -16.53 8.87
CA ILE A 19 0.93 -15.82 7.62
C ILE A 19 -0.36 -15.00 7.67
N TYR A 20 -1.43 -15.51 8.28
CA TYR A 20 -2.66 -14.71 8.47
C TYR A 20 -2.40 -13.48 9.34
N LYS A 21 -1.62 -13.62 10.41
CA LYS A 21 -1.20 -12.50 11.25
C LYS A 21 -0.43 -11.46 10.44
N PHE A 22 0.58 -11.89 9.68
CA PHE A 22 1.36 -11.03 8.80
C PHE A 22 0.47 -10.29 7.79
N ILE A 23 -0.43 -11.01 7.09
CA ILE A 23 -1.36 -10.40 6.12
C ILE A 23 -2.24 -9.35 6.80
N GLY A 24 -2.78 -9.65 7.99
CA GLY A 24 -3.59 -8.72 8.77
C GLY A 24 -2.84 -7.44 9.11
N GLU A 25 -1.64 -7.57 9.69
CA GLU A 25 -0.76 -6.44 10.03
C GLU A 25 -0.42 -5.61 8.78
N TYR A 26 -0.01 -6.28 7.72
CA TYR A 26 0.36 -5.67 6.45
C TYR A 26 -0.79 -4.89 5.80
N VAL A 27 -2.00 -5.43 5.78
CA VAL A 27 -3.20 -4.75 5.25
C VAL A 27 -3.52 -3.50 6.07
N VAL A 28 -3.47 -3.58 7.40
CA VAL A 28 -3.74 -2.44 8.28
C VAL A 28 -2.71 -1.32 8.07
N CYS A 29 -1.42 -1.68 7.98
CA CYS A 29 -0.36 -0.71 7.71
C CYS A 29 -0.52 -0.05 6.33
N PHE A 30 -0.91 -0.82 5.31
CA PHE A 30 -1.17 -0.25 3.98
C PHE A 30 -2.38 0.70 3.99
N GLN A 31 -3.46 0.35 4.69
CA GLN A 31 -4.63 1.21 4.85
C GLN A 31 -4.28 2.51 5.57
N TRP A 32 -3.34 2.47 6.51
CA TRP A 32 -2.83 3.69 7.16
C TRP A 32 -2.16 4.64 6.15
N LEU A 33 -1.36 4.12 5.21
CA LEU A 33 -0.78 4.92 4.11
C LEU A 33 -1.86 5.58 3.25
N GLU A 34 -2.89 4.82 2.89
CA GLU A 34 -4.06 5.35 2.15
C GLU A 34 -4.75 6.47 2.92
N GLY A 35 -4.93 6.29 4.24
CA GLY A 35 -5.51 7.28 5.12
C GLY A 35 -4.73 8.60 5.16
N ARG A 36 -3.39 8.54 5.13
CA ARG A 36 -2.56 9.75 5.06
C ARG A 36 -2.79 10.54 3.76
N ILE A 37 -2.96 9.86 2.63
CA ILE A 37 -3.29 10.49 1.35
C ILE A 37 -4.69 11.11 1.40
N ASP A 38 -5.67 10.38 1.93
CA ASP A 38 -7.05 10.84 2.07
C ASP A 38 -7.16 12.11 2.92
N GLU A 39 -6.38 12.21 4.00
CA GLU A 39 -6.29 13.41 4.84
C GLU A 39 -5.83 14.65 4.07
N ILE A 40 -4.85 14.50 3.18
CA ILE A 40 -4.38 15.61 2.35
C ILE A 40 -5.46 16.05 1.35
N PHE A 41 -6.21 15.12 0.75
CA PHE A 41 -7.34 15.47 -0.10
C PHE A 41 -8.44 16.22 0.66
N LEU A 42 -8.79 15.74 1.86
CA LEU A 42 -9.79 16.39 2.71
C LEU A 42 -9.38 17.79 3.12
N MET A 43 -8.10 17.98 3.44
CA MET A 43 -7.54 19.31 3.72
C MET A 43 -7.60 20.19 2.48
N ALA A 44 -7.12 19.69 1.34
CA ALA A 44 -7.02 20.47 0.12
C ALA A 44 -8.39 20.97 -0.39
N ARG A 45 -9.40 20.10 -0.38
CA ARG A 45 -10.76 20.45 -0.85
C ARG A 45 -11.57 21.24 0.18
N GLY A 46 -11.08 21.33 1.41
CA GLY A 46 -11.68 22.09 2.49
C GLY A 46 -12.89 21.42 3.14
N HIS A 47 -13.23 21.91 4.34
CA HIS A 47 -14.29 21.31 5.17
C HIS A 47 -15.68 21.34 4.51
N LYS A 48 -16.01 22.40 3.76
CA LYS A 48 -17.32 22.56 3.11
C LYS A 48 -17.63 21.46 2.10
N ARG A 49 -16.62 20.93 1.41
CA ARG A 49 -16.75 19.85 0.41
C ARG A 49 -16.42 18.47 0.98
N ARG A 50 -16.42 18.31 2.31
CA ARG A 50 -16.05 17.04 2.98
C ARG A 50 -16.92 15.84 2.55
N PRO A 51 -18.27 15.92 2.54
CA PRO A 51 -19.10 14.78 2.15
C PRO A 51 -18.85 14.35 0.70
N GLU A 52 -18.74 15.30 -0.21
CA GLU A 52 -18.42 15.06 -1.63
C GLU A 52 -17.03 14.45 -1.80
N THR A 53 -16.04 14.95 -1.04
CA THR A 53 -14.67 14.43 -1.09
C THR A 53 -14.61 12.99 -0.57
N LEU A 54 -15.26 12.68 0.55
CA LEU A 54 -15.34 11.31 1.06
C LEU A 54 -16.03 10.37 0.06
N SER A 55 -17.16 10.80 -0.52
CA SER A 55 -17.88 10.03 -1.56
C SER A 55 -17.03 9.80 -2.81
N TRP A 56 -16.22 10.79 -3.20
CA TRP A 56 -15.27 10.64 -4.29
C TRP A 56 -14.14 9.66 -3.93
N LEU A 57 -13.55 9.80 -2.74
CA LEU A 57 -12.43 8.96 -2.26
C LEU A 57 -12.82 7.49 -2.15
N THR A 58 -14.03 7.16 -1.69
CA THR A 58 -14.50 5.76 -1.56
C THR A 58 -14.69 5.07 -2.91
N ARG A 59 -14.87 5.85 -3.99
CA ARG A 59 -15.00 5.33 -5.36
C ARG A 59 -13.66 5.23 -6.09
N GLN A 60 -12.57 5.78 -5.52
CA GLN A 60 -11.26 5.72 -6.15
C GLN A 60 -10.54 4.42 -5.86
N THR A 61 -9.87 3.88 -6.89
CA THR A 61 -8.84 2.86 -6.69
C THR A 61 -7.61 3.49 -6.06
N ASN A 62 -6.79 2.69 -5.37
CA ASN A 62 -5.53 3.16 -4.80
C ASN A 62 -4.60 3.78 -5.87
N ASP A 63 -4.56 3.19 -7.07
CA ASP A 63 -3.79 3.73 -8.20
C ASP A 63 -4.25 5.13 -8.60
N ASN A 64 -5.57 5.33 -8.74
CA ASN A 64 -6.13 6.64 -9.05
C ASN A 64 -5.86 7.65 -7.94
N LYS A 65 -6.01 7.26 -6.66
CA LYS A 65 -5.70 8.14 -5.53
C LYS A 65 -4.26 8.64 -5.57
N ILE A 66 -3.29 7.76 -5.81
CA ILE A 66 -1.87 8.13 -5.91
C ILE A 66 -1.64 9.09 -7.08
N LYS A 67 -2.23 8.82 -8.26
CA LYS A 67 -2.10 9.71 -9.43
C LYS A 67 -2.69 11.10 -9.17
N GLU A 68 -3.88 11.15 -8.60
CA GLU A 68 -4.56 12.41 -8.26
C GLU A 68 -3.85 13.15 -7.12
N PHE A 69 -3.20 12.43 -6.20
CA PHE A 69 -2.41 13.02 -5.13
C PHE A 69 -1.20 13.77 -5.70
N VAL A 70 -0.48 13.16 -6.65
CA VAL A 70 0.62 13.84 -7.35
C VAL A 70 0.11 15.07 -8.08
N LYS A 71 -0.98 14.94 -8.86
CA LYS A 71 -1.58 16.08 -9.58
C LYS A 71 -1.92 17.23 -8.63
N LEU A 72 -2.61 16.92 -7.54
CA LEU A 72 -3.02 17.88 -6.52
C LEU A 72 -1.84 18.66 -5.95
N ILE A 73 -0.72 18.00 -5.70
CA ILE A 73 0.46 18.67 -5.15
C ILE A 73 1.15 19.52 -6.23
N THR A 74 1.28 18.99 -7.44
CA THR A 74 1.95 19.70 -8.55
C THR A 74 1.17 20.88 -9.11
N SER A 75 -0.16 20.96 -8.89
CA SER A 75 -0.98 22.08 -9.37
C SER A 75 -0.76 23.39 -8.62
N GLY A 76 -0.02 23.40 -7.49
CA GLY A 76 0.36 24.62 -6.77
C GLY A 76 -0.78 25.35 -6.03
N VAL A 77 -1.98 24.76 -5.99
CA VAL A 77 -3.12 25.21 -5.19
C VAL A 77 -3.81 23.95 -4.64
N PRO A 78 -4.15 23.89 -3.35
CA PRO A 78 -4.06 24.94 -2.32
C PRO A 78 -2.73 24.98 -1.54
N PHE A 79 -1.74 24.23 -2.00
CA PHE A 79 -0.43 24.13 -1.34
C PHE A 79 0.57 25.09 -1.97
N ASP A 80 1.32 25.80 -1.13
CA ASP A 80 2.50 26.50 -1.57
C ASP A 80 3.58 25.54 -2.06
N PRO A 81 4.44 26.00 -2.99
CA PRO A 81 5.66 25.28 -3.33
C PRO A 81 6.47 24.99 -2.06
N VAL A 82 6.85 23.73 -1.88
CA VAL A 82 7.70 23.32 -0.77
C VAL A 82 9.16 23.57 -1.16
N CYS A 83 9.80 24.57 -0.53
CA CYS A 83 11.18 24.97 -0.79
C CYS A 83 12.21 24.12 -0.03
N VAL A 84 12.12 22.78 -0.16
CA VAL A 84 13.11 21.86 0.41
C VAL A 84 13.93 21.25 -0.72
N ASP A 85 15.25 21.21 -0.59
CA ASP A 85 16.13 20.63 -1.61
C ASP A 85 15.80 19.16 -1.85
N GLY A 86 15.74 18.77 -3.13
CA GLY A 86 15.39 17.42 -3.55
C GLY A 86 13.94 17.01 -3.26
N TRP A 87 13.05 17.95 -2.90
CA TRP A 87 11.67 17.63 -2.53
C TRP A 87 10.90 16.92 -3.65
N GLY A 88 11.05 17.38 -4.89
CA GLY A 88 10.41 16.74 -6.05
C GLY A 88 10.89 15.30 -6.26
N GLU A 89 12.19 15.05 -6.16
CA GLU A 89 12.77 13.71 -6.26
C GLU A 89 12.28 12.79 -5.15
N ARG A 90 12.20 13.32 -3.91
CA ARG A 90 11.66 12.59 -2.77
C ARG A 90 10.19 12.22 -2.98
N LEU A 91 9.38 13.15 -3.48
CA LEU A 91 7.98 12.88 -3.83
C LEU A 91 7.88 11.76 -4.87
N GLN A 92 8.63 11.85 -5.97
CA GLN A 92 8.60 10.83 -7.02
C GLN A 92 9.06 9.46 -6.50
N SER A 93 10.10 9.44 -5.66
CA SER A 93 10.58 8.21 -5.02
C SER A 93 9.50 7.56 -4.13
N VAL A 94 8.84 8.34 -3.27
CA VAL A 94 7.75 7.84 -2.42
C VAL A 94 6.56 7.35 -3.26
N VAL A 95 6.19 8.08 -4.31
CA VAL A 95 5.11 7.69 -5.22
C VAL A 95 5.43 6.37 -5.93
N GLY A 96 6.66 6.21 -6.43
CA GLY A 96 7.12 4.98 -7.04
C GLY A 96 7.06 3.80 -6.07
N ARG A 97 7.50 4.01 -4.82
CA ARG A 97 7.42 3.00 -3.76
C ARG A 97 5.98 2.65 -3.39
N LEU A 98 5.07 3.63 -3.30
CA LEU A 98 3.63 3.37 -3.08
C LEU A 98 3.02 2.52 -4.19
N GLN A 99 3.39 2.78 -5.45
CA GLN A 99 2.92 1.98 -6.59
C GLN A 99 3.49 0.56 -6.57
N ASN A 100 4.76 0.40 -6.19
CA ASN A 100 5.35 -0.93 -5.98
C ASN A 100 4.63 -1.68 -4.86
N GLU A 101 4.35 -0.99 -3.76
CA GLU A 101 3.66 -1.54 -2.61
C GLU A 101 2.24 -1.98 -2.94
N ARG A 102 1.50 -1.17 -3.71
CA ARG A 102 0.18 -1.52 -4.23
C ARG A 102 0.23 -2.81 -5.03
N ARG A 103 1.23 -2.95 -5.91
CA ARG A 103 1.43 -4.16 -6.73
C ARG A 103 1.74 -5.36 -5.85
N ARG A 104 2.65 -5.22 -4.88
CA ARG A 104 2.98 -6.27 -3.91
C ARG A 104 1.77 -6.70 -3.11
N ARG A 105 1.02 -5.75 -2.55
CA ARG A 105 -0.22 -6.01 -1.79
C ARG A 105 -1.23 -6.78 -2.61
N ASN A 106 -1.51 -6.33 -3.83
CA ASN A 106 -2.43 -7.06 -4.70
C ASN A 106 -1.90 -8.47 -5.04
N GLY A 107 -0.58 -8.62 -5.23
CA GLY A 107 0.05 -9.91 -5.43
C GLY A 107 -0.12 -10.86 -4.25
N ILE A 108 0.06 -10.39 -3.02
CA ILE A 108 -0.12 -11.19 -1.80
C ILE A 108 -1.60 -11.54 -1.58
N MET A 109 -2.49 -10.55 -1.71
CA MET A 109 -3.92 -10.72 -1.44
C MET A 109 -4.66 -11.57 -2.47
N HIS A 110 -4.15 -11.63 -3.71
CA HIS A 110 -4.76 -12.40 -4.80
C HIS A 110 -3.90 -13.57 -5.25
N ALA A 111 -2.95 -14.02 -4.42
CA ALA A 111 -2.16 -15.21 -4.70
C ALA A 111 -3.05 -16.45 -4.72
N GLN A 112 -2.95 -17.24 -5.78
CA GLN A 112 -3.77 -18.45 -5.95
C GLN A 112 -3.32 -19.59 -5.04
N PHE A 113 -2.01 -19.69 -4.76
CA PHE A 113 -1.40 -20.87 -4.13
C PHE A 113 -0.68 -20.55 -2.80
N LEU A 114 -1.23 -19.64 -1.99
CA LEU A 114 -0.52 -19.16 -0.81
C LEU A 114 -0.29 -20.27 0.23
N PHE A 115 -1.28 -21.16 0.43
CA PHE A 115 -1.20 -22.23 1.45
C PHE A 115 -1.09 -23.64 0.88
N ASP A 116 -1.22 -23.80 -0.43
CA ASP A 116 -1.41 -25.09 -1.09
C ASP A 116 -0.20 -26.02 -0.97
N PHE A 117 0.98 -25.46 -0.68
CA PHE A 117 2.22 -26.21 -0.50
C PHE A 117 2.59 -26.48 0.97
N LEU A 118 1.83 -25.97 1.94
CA LEU A 118 2.03 -26.29 3.36
C LEU A 118 1.90 -27.80 3.67
N PRO A 119 0.98 -28.57 3.04
CA PRO A 119 0.92 -30.03 3.21
C PRO A 119 2.15 -30.80 2.71
N VAL A 120 3.09 -30.16 2.01
CA VAL A 120 4.35 -30.80 1.57
C VAL A 120 5.58 -30.17 2.23
N ASN A 121 5.39 -29.44 3.34
CA ASN A 121 6.44 -28.75 4.11
C ASN A 121 7.25 -27.73 3.28
N VAL A 122 6.65 -27.17 2.24
CA VAL A 122 7.24 -26.08 1.47
C VAL A 122 6.78 -24.75 2.09
N PRO A 123 7.68 -23.77 2.29
CA PRO A 123 7.30 -22.45 2.81
C PRO A 123 6.23 -21.77 1.95
N VAL A 124 5.42 -20.93 2.58
CA VAL A 124 4.36 -20.16 1.91
C VAL A 124 4.94 -19.37 0.73
N LEU A 125 4.38 -19.61 -0.45
CA LEU A 125 4.83 -19.05 -1.71
C LEU A 125 3.72 -18.19 -2.30
N ARG A 126 3.98 -16.90 -2.45
CA ARG A 126 3.19 -16.06 -3.34
C ARG A 126 3.59 -16.42 -4.76
N LEU A 127 2.68 -17.06 -5.49
CA LEU A 127 2.87 -17.36 -6.91
C LEU A 127 1.83 -16.61 -7.73
N HIS A 128 2.29 -15.86 -8.73
CA HIS A 128 1.44 -15.19 -9.69
C HIS A 128 1.94 -15.49 -11.11
N LEU A 129 1.10 -16.17 -11.89
CA LEU A 129 1.37 -16.46 -13.29
C LEU A 129 1.01 -15.24 -14.15
N ARG A 130 1.97 -14.73 -14.92
CA ARG A 130 1.75 -13.75 -15.97
C ARG A 130 2.15 -14.33 -17.31
N HIS A 131 1.58 -13.79 -18.38
CA HIS A 131 2.03 -14.08 -19.74
C HIS A 131 2.68 -12.82 -20.29
N GLU A 132 3.97 -12.89 -20.63
CA GLU A 132 4.69 -11.82 -21.32
C GLU A 132 5.11 -12.36 -22.69
N ASN A 133 4.57 -11.77 -23.77
CA ASN A 133 4.81 -12.22 -25.15
C ASN A 133 4.55 -13.73 -25.36
N ASP A 134 3.40 -14.22 -24.88
CA ASP A 134 3.01 -15.64 -24.89
C ASP A 134 3.94 -16.59 -24.10
N VAL A 135 4.90 -16.06 -23.33
CA VAL A 135 5.73 -16.85 -22.42
C VAL A 135 5.19 -16.74 -20.99
N PRO A 136 4.94 -17.88 -20.31
CA PRO A 136 4.54 -17.87 -18.90
C PRO A 136 5.72 -17.40 -18.03
N VAL A 137 5.53 -16.27 -17.35
CA VAL A 137 6.44 -15.72 -16.36
C VAL A 137 5.84 -15.94 -14.97
N PHE A 138 6.58 -16.64 -14.11
CA PHE A 138 6.18 -16.88 -12.73
C PHE A 138 6.79 -15.82 -11.83
N ASP A 139 5.94 -14.92 -11.33
CA ASP A 139 6.32 -13.97 -10.29
C ASP A 139 6.15 -14.65 -8.92
N GLN A 140 7.28 -15.00 -8.31
CA GLN A 140 7.35 -15.83 -7.10
C GLN A 140 7.99 -15.04 -5.95
N GLU A 141 7.40 -15.12 -4.75
CA GLU A 141 8.01 -14.58 -3.53
C GLU A 141 7.73 -15.51 -2.35
N TYR A 142 8.81 -15.97 -1.70
CA TYR A 142 8.70 -16.76 -0.47
C TYR A 142 8.41 -15.86 0.72
N LEU A 143 7.31 -16.15 1.43
CA LEU A 143 6.90 -15.42 2.62
C LEU A 143 7.49 -16.05 3.88
N SER A 144 8.82 -16.21 3.91
CA SER A 144 9.53 -16.65 5.13
C SER A 144 9.33 -15.64 6.26
N PRO A 145 9.52 -16.02 7.54
CA PRO A 145 9.46 -15.08 8.66
C PRO A 145 10.33 -13.84 8.45
N GLN A 146 11.59 -14.05 8.05
CA GLN A 146 12.53 -12.94 7.80
C GLN A 146 12.05 -12.03 6.67
N ARG A 147 11.46 -12.61 5.61
CA ARG A 147 10.93 -11.79 4.50
C ARG A 147 9.69 -11.01 4.92
N CYS A 148 8.81 -11.61 5.72
CA CYS A 148 7.66 -10.90 6.30
C CYS A 148 8.11 -9.70 7.13
N ASP A 149 9.12 -9.88 7.99
CA ASP A 149 9.67 -8.80 8.81
C ASP A 149 10.26 -7.68 7.93
N GLN A 150 11.06 -8.03 6.92
CA GLN A 150 11.59 -7.07 5.95
C GLN A 150 10.49 -6.30 5.21
N ILE A 151 9.41 -6.97 4.80
CA ILE A 151 8.28 -6.31 4.13
C ILE A 151 7.66 -5.25 5.06
N ILE A 152 7.51 -5.58 6.35
CA ILE A 152 6.97 -4.65 7.35
C ILE A 152 7.92 -3.48 7.59
N GLU A 153 9.23 -3.72 7.66
CA GLU A 153 10.25 -2.67 7.76
C GLU A 153 10.24 -1.72 6.54
N GLU A 154 10.19 -2.28 5.33
CA GLU A 154 10.10 -1.52 4.09
C GLU A 154 8.83 -0.64 4.06
N LEU A 155 7.71 -1.18 4.55
CA LEU A 155 6.43 -0.48 4.66
C LEU A 155 6.47 0.61 5.74
N ALA A 156 7.13 0.37 6.88
CA ALA A 156 7.33 1.35 7.93
C ALA A 156 8.20 2.52 7.45
N GLN A 157 9.27 2.24 6.70
CA GLN A 157 10.07 3.29 6.09
C GLN A 157 9.25 4.09 5.08
N LEU A 158 8.43 3.44 4.27
CA LEU A 158 7.53 4.13 3.33
C LEU A 158 6.51 5.01 4.07
N ALA A 159 5.97 4.52 5.18
CA ALA A 159 5.06 5.27 6.05
C ALA A 159 5.71 6.51 6.64
N PHE A 160 6.95 6.39 7.10
CA PHE A 160 7.72 7.53 7.59
C PHE A 160 7.92 8.58 6.48
N ASP A 161 8.39 8.15 5.31
CA ASP A 161 8.70 9.07 4.21
C ASP A 161 7.43 9.76 3.66
N LEU A 162 6.33 9.01 3.52
CA LEU A 162 5.04 9.57 3.13
C LEU A 162 4.55 10.59 4.18
N ASN A 163 4.66 10.26 5.47
CA ASN A 163 4.23 11.16 6.53
C ASN A 163 5.04 12.47 6.52
N MET A 164 6.34 12.42 6.23
CA MET A 164 7.16 13.63 6.08
C MET A 164 6.65 14.52 4.94
N ILE A 165 6.28 13.94 3.79
CA ILE A 165 5.64 14.68 2.69
C ILE A 165 4.31 15.29 3.17
N CYS A 166 3.46 14.50 3.83
CA CYS A 166 2.17 14.99 4.33
C CYS A 166 2.34 16.11 5.37
N VAL A 167 3.35 16.06 6.25
CA VAL A 167 3.67 17.15 7.19
C VAL A 167 4.05 18.42 6.43
N GLN A 168 4.94 18.31 5.45
CA GLN A 168 5.36 19.46 4.64
C GLN A 168 4.19 20.11 3.90
N LEU A 169 3.29 19.30 3.33
CA LEU A 169 2.08 19.80 2.67
C LEU A 169 1.12 20.50 3.64
N ARG A 170 0.97 19.98 4.86
CA ARG A 170 0.17 20.64 5.90
C ARG A 170 0.73 22.00 6.28
N HIS A 171 2.05 22.13 6.34
CA HIS A 171 2.71 23.42 6.59
C HIS A 171 2.64 24.38 5.40
N SER A 172 2.55 23.87 4.17
CA SER A 172 2.41 24.70 2.96
C SER A 172 0.94 25.03 2.61
N TYR A 173 -0.03 24.56 3.40
CA TYR A 173 -1.45 24.76 3.12
C TYR A 173 -1.90 26.21 3.39
N ARG A 174 -2.44 26.88 2.37
CA ARG A 174 -2.95 28.27 2.48
C ARG A 174 -4.45 28.38 2.76
N GLY A 175 -5.17 27.26 2.89
CA GLY A 175 -6.63 27.27 2.90
C GLY A 175 -7.23 27.17 1.50
N PRO A 176 -8.52 26.81 1.39
CA PRO A 176 -9.23 26.92 0.13
C PRO A 176 -9.43 28.40 -0.20
N LYS A 177 -9.10 28.84 -1.42
CA LYS A 177 -9.50 30.18 -1.87
C LYS A 177 -11.02 30.26 -1.78
N SER A 178 -11.54 31.22 -1.02
CA SER A 178 -12.95 31.54 -1.01
C SER A 178 -13.36 31.92 -2.44
N GLU A 179 -14.12 31.05 -3.10
CA GLU A 179 -14.93 31.44 -4.26
C GLU A 179 -16.08 32.34 -3.81
#